data_AF-A0A497PPU6-F1
#
_entry.id   AF-A0A497PPU6-F1
#
_cell.length_a   1.000
_cell.length_b   1.000
_cell.length_c   1.000
_cell.angle_alpha   90.00
_cell.angle_beta   90.00
_cell.angle_gamma   90.00
#
_symmetry.space_group_name_H-M   'P 1'
#
loop_
_entity.id
_entity.type
_entity.pdbx_description
1 polymer ?
#
loop_
_entity_poly.entity_id
_entity_poly.type
_entity_poly.pdbx_seq_one_letter_code
_entity_poly.pdbx_strand_id
1 'polypeptide(L)'
;MDEGTLKFSPRVKFIAITVDELLLVPVVIALAYFFAPEILVPVTVLMIVGAAVFVAVKYRLIYDSLRDGPHPLHTVEGMRGIVIDDVSQVSGKIKVGSEIWDARCDGAEITKGVEVVILSLDGLKVRVRPTDGSE
;
A
#
# COMPACT_ATOMS: atom_id res chain seq x y z
N MET A 1 0.17 6.06 -26.92
CA MET A 1 1.56 6.02 -26.44
C MET A 1 1.50 5.26 -25.14
N ASP A 2 1.80 3.96 -25.20
CA ASP A 2 1.64 3.04 -24.08
C ASP A 2 2.76 3.34 -23.07
N GLU A 3 2.39 3.93 -21.94
CA GLU A 3 3.31 4.22 -20.85
C GLU A 3 3.68 2.88 -20.23
N GLY A 4 4.79 2.32 -20.72
CA GLY A 4 5.30 1.02 -20.29
C GLY A 4 5.61 1.04 -18.81
N THR A 5 4.62 0.70 -17.98
CA THR A 5 4.81 0.43 -16.56
C THR A 5 5.76 -0.76 -16.47
N LEU A 6 7.05 -0.49 -16.27
CA LEU A 6 8.06 -1.50 -15.97
C LEU A 6 7.58 -2.28 -14.75
N LYS A 7 7.05 -3.48 -14.98
CA LYS A 7 6.64 -4.41 -13.91
C LYS A 7 7.89 -4.92 -13.22
N PHE A 8 8.42 -4.14 -12.28
CA PHE A 8 9.58 -4.53 -11.49
C PHE A 8 9.24 -5.76 -10.67
N SER A 9 10.13 -6.75 -10.73
CA SER A 9 10.05 -7.96 -9.90
C SER A 9 9.97 -7.57 -8.40
N PRO A 10 9.19 -8.29 -7.57
CA PRO A 10 9.12 -8.07 -6.13
C PRO A 10 10.49 -7.95 -5.45
N ARG A 11 11.49 -8.69 -5.96
CA ARG A 11 12.87 -8.63 -5.48
C ARG A 11 13.55 -7.28 -5.74
N VAL A 12 13.32 -6.70 -6.91
CA VAL A 12 13.91 -5.40 -7.29
C VAL A 12 13.28 -4.29 -6.45
N LYS A 13 11.96 -4.33 -6.25
CA LYS A 13 11.26 -3.41 -5.35
C LYS A 13 11.81 -3.51 -3.93
N PHE A 14 11.96 -4.73 -3.42
CA PHE A 14 12.54 -4.96 -2.08
C PHE A 14 13.95 -4.39 -1.95
N ILE A 15 14.83 -4.63 -2.92
CA ILE A 15 16.20 -4.09 -2.92
C ILE A 15 16.17 -2.56 -2.93
N ALA A 16 15.34 -1.95 -3.80
CA ALA A 16 15.25 -0.50 -3.93
C ALA A 16 14.79 0.19 -2.63
N ILE A 17 13.83 -0.39 -1.90
CA ILE A 17 13.37 0.15 -0.61
C ILE A 17 14.27 -0.21 0.57
N THR A 18 15.27 -1.06 0.38
CA THR A 18 16.14 -1.57 1.46
C THR A 18 17.57 -1.01 1.39
N VAL A 19 17.95 -0.47 0.24
CA VAL A 19 19.33 -0.04 -0.02
C VAL A 19 19.71 1.16 0.83
N ASP A 20 18.80 2.11 1.04
CA ASP A 20 19.07 3.33 1.79
C ASP A 20 19.35 3.04 3.27
N GLU A 21 18.64 2.08 3.89
CA GLU A 21 18.93 1.71 5.28
C GLU A 21 20.26 0.94 5.40
N LEU A 22 20.63 0.17 4.37
CA LEU A 22 21.90 -0.59 4.39
C LEU A 22 23.12 0.32 4.24
N LEU A 23 22.97 1.50 3.62
CA LEU A 23 24.05 2.51 3.51
C LEU A 23 24.48 3.07 4.87
N LEU A 24 23.63 2.96 5.89
CA LEU A 24 23.99 3.40 7.25
C LEU A 24 25.09 2.52 7.87
N VAL A 25 25.16 1.24 7.50
CA VAL A 25 26.13 0.28 8.06
C VAL A 25 27.59 0.74 7.85
N PRO A 26 28.07 0.97 6.61
CA PRO A 26 29.44 1.43 6.39
C PRO A 26 29.71 2.82 6.99
N VAL A 27 28.69 3.70 7.06
CA VAL A 27 28.83 5.02 7.70
C VAL A 27 29.15 4.89 9.18
N VAL A 28 28.40 4.05 9.91
CA VAL A 28 28.65 3.81 11.35
C VAL A 28 30.00 3.15 11.58
N ILE A 29 30.40 2.19 10.73
CA ILE A 29 31.71 1.54 10.82
C ILE A 29 32.84 2.56 10.58
N ALA A 30 32.70 3.44 9.60
CA ALA A 30 33.66 4.49 9.34
C ALA A 30 33.78 5.48 10.52
N LEU A 31 32.65 5.88 11.12
CA LEU A 31 32.66 6.71 12.32
C LEU A 31 33.36 6.01 13.48
N ALA A 32 33.07 4.73 13.72
CA ALA A 32 33.76 3.96 14.77
C ALA A 32 35.27 3.88 14.51
N TYR A 33 35.69 3.72 13.25
CA TYR A 33 37.11 3.71 12.88
C TYR A 33 37.83 5.02 13.22
N PHE A 34 37.19 6.17 12.98
CA PHE A 34 37.81 7.48 13.24
C PHE A 34 37.76 7.92 14.71
N PHE A 35 36.67 7.61 15.43
CA PHE A 35 36.42 8.16 16.76
C PHE A 35 36.63 7.17 17.92
N ALA A 36 36.49 5.87 17.67
CA ALA A 36 36.55 4.84 18.71
C ALA A 36 37.13 3.51 18.17
N PRO A 37 38.40 3.50 17.70
CA PRO A 37 39.01 2.33 17.08
C PRO A 37 39.06 1.11 18.02
N GLU A 38 39.09 1.33 19.34
CA GLU A 38 39.08 0.28 20.37
C GLU A 38 37.80 -0.58 20.37
N ILE A 39 36.67 -0.05 19.89
CA ILE A 39 35.40 -0.78 19.75
C ILE A 39 35.07 -1.13 18.29
N LEU A 40 35.97 -0.92 17.35
CA LEU A 40 35.71 -1.12 15.93
C LEU A 40 35.24 -2.55 15.62
N VAL A 41 35.92 -3.55 16.18
CA VAL A 41 35.60 -4.97 15.97
C VAL A 41 34.19 -5.32 16.48
N PRO A 42 33.84 -5.08 17.76
CA PRO A 42 32.49 -5.40 18.24
C PRO A 42 31.40 -4.59 17.52
N VAL A 43 31.65 -3.32 17.18
CA VAL A 43 30.70 -2.50 16.39
C VAL A 43 30.49 -3.10 15.00
N THR A 44 31.57 -3.48 14.31
CA THR A 44 31.48 -4.07 12.97
C THR A 44 30.67 -5.36 12.98
N VAL A 45 30.93 -6.26 13.95
CA VAL A 45 30.19 -7.51 14.09
C VAL A 45 28.72 -7.23 14.38
N LEU A 46 28.43 -6.33 15.32
CA LEU A 46 27.06 -5.96 15.67
C LEU A 46 26.30 -5.38 14.47
N MET A 47 26.94 -4.50 13.69
CA MET A 47 26.32 -3.88 12.52
C MET A 47 26.04 -4.90 11.41
N ILE A 48 26.96 -5.83 11.13
CA ILE A 48 26.76 -6.86 10.11
C ILE A 48 25.64 -7.82 10.52
N VAL A 49 25.66 -8.32 11.76
CA VAL A 49 24.64 -9.24 12.28
C VAL A 49 23.28 -8.54 12.34
N GLY A 50 23.24 -7.30 12.85
CA GLY A 50 22.04 -6.50 12.93
C GLY A 50 21.43 -6.23 11.55
N ALA A 51 22.25 -5.88 10.56
CA ALA A 51 21.79 -5.68 9.19
C ALA A 51 21.23 -6.96 8.58
N ALA A 52 21.88 -8.12 8.79
CA ALA A 52 21.40 -9.40 8.30
C ALA A 52 20.04 -9.78 8.91
N VAL A 53 19.89 -9.60 10.23
CA VAL A 53 18.62 -9.84 10.94
C VAL A 53 17.54 -8.87 10.45
N PHE A 54 17.87 -7.59 10.34
CA PHE A 54 16.95 -6.56 9.84
C PHE A 54 16.43 -6.90 8.45
N VAL A 55 17.31 -7.24 7.51
CA VAL A 55 16.93 -7.65 6.16
C VAL A 55 16.05 -8.90 6.18
N ALA A 56 16.38 -9.91 6.99
CA ALA A 56 15.59 -11.13 7.09
C ALA A 56 14.17 -10.88 7.64
N VAL A 57 14.04 -10.05 8.67
CA VAL A 57 12.75 -9.67 9.27
C VAL A 57 11.94 -8.82 8.29
N LYS A 58 12.55 -7.79 7.71
CA LYS A 58 11.93 -6.91 6.70
C LYS A 58 11.47 -7.72 5.49
N TYR A 59 12.29 -8.66 5.02
CA TYR A 59 11.92 -9.57 3.95
C TYR A 59 10.68 -10.38 4.32
N ARG A 60 10.63 -11.01 5.50
CA ARG A 60 9.41 -11.74 5.90
C ARG A 60 8.16 -10.89 6.00
N LEU A 61 8.27 -9.65 6.48
CA LEU A 61 7.11 -8.78 6.67
C LEU A 61 6.60 -8.17 5.36
N ILE A 62 7.50 -7.80 4.46
CA ILE A 62 7.16 -7.01 3.27
C ILE A 62 7.09 -7.87 2.01
N TYR A 63 7.79 -9.00 1.94
CA TYR A 63 7.89 -9.81 0.73
C TYR A 63 6.53 -10.36 0.28
N ASP A 64 5.66 -10.78 1.22
CA ASP A 64 4.32 -11.25 0.85
C ASP A 64 3.47 -10.11 0.28
N SER A 65 3.55 -8.90 0.86
CA SER A 65 2.91 -7.70 0.30
C SER A 65 3.51 -7.23 -1.04
N LEU A 66 4.73 -7.66 -1.38
CA LEU A 66 5.39 -7.33 -2.64
C LEU A 66 5.13 -8.37 -3.75
N ARG A 67 4.85 -9.63 -3.39
CA ARG A 67 4.54 -10.72 -4.32
C ARG A 67 3.15 -10.58 -4.91
N ASP A 68 2.20 -10.24 -4.07
CA ASP A 68 0.85 -10.02 -4.51
C ASP A 68 0.76 -8.60 -5.10
N GLY A 69 0.31 -8.52 -6.35
CA GLY A 69 -0.18 -7.26 -6.91
C GLY A 69 -1.29 -6.67 -6.01
N PRO A 70 -1.74 -5.44 -6.28
CA PRO A 70 -2.45 -4.58 -5.34
C PRO A 70 -3.41 -5.28 -4.34
N HIS A 71 -2.87 -5.48 -3.14
CA HIS A 71 -3.47 -5.33 -1.80
C HIS A 71 -4.53 -6.30 -1.24
N PRO A 72 -4.54 -6.49 0.10
CA PRO A 72 -5.70 -6.86 0.93
C PRO A 72 -6.91 -5.88 0.89
N LEU A 73 -6.98 -4.99 -0.10
CA LEU A 73 -8.05 -3.98 -0.26
C LEU A 73 -9.37 -4.60 -0.74
N HIS A 74 -9.41 -5.91 -1.00
CA HIS A 74 -10.63 -6.68 -1.24
C HIS A 74 -11.57 -6.74 -0.02
N THR A 75 -11.15 -6.22 1.14
CA THR A 75 -11.98 -6.26 2.35
C THR A 75 -13.29 -5.48 2.16
N VAL A 76 -13.28 -4.40 1.38
CA VAL A 76 -14.46 -3.56 1.15
C VAL A 76 -15.33 -4.00 -0.03
N GLU A 77 -14.83 -4.88 -0.90
CA GLU A 77 -15.61 -5.40 -2.03
C GLU A 77 -16.79 -6.23 -1.52
N GLY A 78 -17.98 -5.99 -2.09
CA GLY A 78 -19.22 -6.63 -1.64
C GLY A 78 -19.86 -6.00 -0.39
N MET A 79 -19.22 -5.03 0.26
CA MET A 79 -19.86 -4.26 1.33
C MET A 79 -20.99 -3.39 0.78
N ARG A 80 -22.05 -3.26 1.58
CA ARG A 80 -23.22 -2.44 1.27
C ARG A 80 -23.15 -1.11 2.01
N GLY A 81 -23.59 -0.06 1.34
CA GLY A 81 -23.66 1.28 1.91
C GLY A 81 -24.84 2.06 1.35
N ILE A 82 -25.05 3.24 1.92
CA ILE A 82 -26.08 4.18 1.46
C ILE A 82 -25.42 5.41 0.86
N VAL A 83 -25.95 5.89 -0.27
CA VAL A 83 -25.49 7.15 -0.88
C VAL A 83 -25.88 8.31 0.04
N ILE A 84 -24.90 9.12 0.43
CA ILE A 84 -25.11 10.31 1.26
C ILE A 84 -24.93 11.63 0.49
N ASP A 85 -24.29 11.55 -0.69
CA ASP A 85 -24.08 12.60 -1.67
C ASP A 85 -24.10 11.97 -3.06
N ASP A 86 -24.77 12.61 -4.03
CA ASP A 86 -25.07 12.01 -5.34
C ASP A 86 -23.80 11.48 -6.01
N VAL A 87 -23.88 10.25 -6.54
CA VAL A 87 -22.72 9.55 -7.11
C VAL A 87 -22.79 9.58 -8.62
N SER A 88 -21.84 10.29 -9.22
CA SER A 88 -21.60 10.38 -10.66
C SER A 88 -20.38 9.56 -11.08
N GLN A 89 -20.00 9.67 -12.35
CA GLN A 89 -18.76 9.06 -12.87
C GLN A 89 -17.48 9.65 -12.28
N VAL A 90 -17.55 10.85 -11.68
CA VAL A 90 -16.36 11.59 -11.22
C VAL A 90 -16.29 11.64 -9.70
N SER A 91 -17.42 11.80 -9.02
CA SER A 91 -17.47 12.02 -7.57
C SER A 91 -18.81 11.63 -6.98
N GLY A 92 -18.81 11.47 -5.67
CA GLY A 92 -19.97 11.22 -4.82
C GLY A 92 -19.49 10.66 -3.48
N LYS A 93 -20.42 10.41 -2.56
CA LYS A 93 -20.07 9.85 -1.25
C LYS A 93 -21.08 8.82 -0.80
N ILE A 94 -20.58 7.73 -0.24
CA ILE A 94 -21.39 6.69 0.38
C ILE A 94 -21.01 6.52 1.85
N LYS A 95 -21.93 5.99 2.64
CA LYS A 95 -21.69 5.58 4.02
C LYS A 95 -21.78 4.06 4.14
N VAL A 96 -20.70 3.43 4.58
CA VAL A 96 -20.61 1.99 4.84
C VAL A 96 -20.39 1.80 6.34
N GLY A 97 -21.40 1.28 7.05
CA GLY A 97 -21.37 1.22 8.51
C GLY A 97 -21.21 2.61 9.15
N SER A 98 -20.03 2.88 9.71
CA SER A 98 -19.69 4.17 10.34
C SER A 98 -18.72 5.04 9.51
N GLU A 99 -18.25 4.53 8.37
CA GLU A 99 -17.25 5.20 7.54
C GLU A 99 -17.89 5.88 6.33
N ILE A 100 -17.32 7.02 5.92
CA ILE A 100 -17.70 7.74 4.72
C ILE A 100 -16.61 7.53 3.67
N TRP A 101 -17.02 7.09 2.49
CA TRP A 101 -16.14 6.78 1.38
C TRP A 101 -16.45 7.67 0.18
N ASP A 102 -15.42 8.16 -0.50
CA ASP A 102 -15.57 8.79 -1.81
C ASP A 102 -15.92 7.71 -2.84
N ALA A 103 -16.95 7.96 -3.65
CA ALA A 103 -17.51 6.97 -4.56
C ALA A 103 -17.62 7.50 -6.00
N ARG A 104 -17.66 6.55 -6.94
CA ARG A 104 -18.05 6.79 -8.35
C ARG A 104 -18.87 5.62 -8.88
N CYS A 105 -19.73 5.89 -9.85
CA CYS A 105 -20.44 4.87 -10.62
C CYS A 105 -19.98 4.89 -12.07
N ASP A 106 -20.13 3.80 -12.82
CA ASP A 106 -19.84 3.80 -14.26
C ASP A 106 -21.09 4.12 -15.11
N GLY A 107 -22.29 4.00 -14.52
CA GLY A 107 -23.58 4.20 -15.20
C GLY A 107 -24.21 5.57 -14.96
N ALA A 108 -25.54 5.58 -14.90
CA ALA A 108 -26.31 6.75 -14.52
C ALA A 108 -25.98 7.21 -13.09
N GLU A 109 -26.22 8.50 -12.83
CA GLU A 109 -26.03 9.10 -11.53
C GLU A 109 -26.92 8.42 -10.48
N ILE A 110 -26.33 8.05 -9.35
CA ILE A 110 -27.03 7.38 -8.25
C ILE A 110 -27.38 8.44 -7.21
N THR A 111 -28.67 8.68 -7.02
CA THR A 111 -29.16 9.71 -6.10
C THR A 111 -28.96 9.32 -4.64
N LYS A 112 -28.83 10.33 -3.79
CA LYS A 112 -28.80 10.23 -2.33
C LYS A 112 -29.94 9.38 -1.78
N GLY A 113 -29.61 8.51 -0.84
CA GLY A 113 -30.54 7.59 -0.17
C GLY A 113 -30.62 6.20 -0.81
N VAL A 114 -30.06 6.00 -2.01
CA VAL A 114 -30.03 4.68 -2.66
C VAL A 114 -29.01 3.76 -1.98
N GLU A 115 -29.38 2.49 -1.82
CA GLU A 115 -28.47 1.45 -1.34
C GLU A 115 -27.58 0.94 -2.47
N VAL A 116 -26.28 0.87 -2.22
CA VAL A 116 -25.27 0.49 -3.20
C VAL A 116 -24.33 -0.58 -2.65
N VAL A 117 -23.72 -1.33 -3.56
CA VAL A 117 -22.67 -2.30 -3.24
C VAL A 117 -21.35 -1.86 -3.86
N ILE A 118 -20.26 -1.99 -3.10
CA ILE A 118 -18.91 -1.74 -3.59
C ILE A 118 -18.49 -2.88 -4.51
N LEU A 119 -18.13 -2.53 -5.75
CA LEU A 119 -17.63 -3.46 -6.76
C LEU A 119 -16.12 -3.62 -6.67
N SER A 120 -15.42 -2.51 -6.49
CA SER A 120 -13.96 -2.47 -6.44
C SER A 120 -13.46 -1.15 -5.85
N LEU A 121 -12.17 -1.11 -5.51
CA LEU A 121 -11.47 0.13 -5.21
C LEU A 121 -10.78 0.67 -6.48
N ASP A 122 -10.99 1.95 -6.77
CA ASP A 122 -10.39 2.68 -7.89
C ASP A 122 -9.58 3.87 -7.33
N GLY A 123 -8.29 3.63 -7.09
CA GLY A 123 -7.41 4.57 -6.37
C GLY A 123 -7.83 4.71 -4.91
N LEU A 124 -8.29 5.91 -4.53
CA LEU A 124 -8.84 6.21 -3.20
C LEU A 124 -10.38 6.26 -3.17
N LYS A 125 -11.03 5.96 -4.30
CA LYS A 125 -12.49 5.96 -4.42
C LYS A 125 -13.02 4.54 -4.54
N VAL A 126 -14.23 4.30 -4.06
CA VAL A 126 -14.94 3.05 -4.28
C VAL A 126 -15.80 3.13 -5.54
N ARG A 127 -15.76 2.09 -6.35
CA ARG A 127 -16.68 1.93 -7.47
C ARG A 127 -17.93 1.22 -6.96
N VAL A 128 -19.09 1.78 -7.26
CA VAL A 128 -20.36 1.28 -6.72
C VAL A 128 -21.41 1.08 -7.81
N ARG A 129 -22.38 0.21 -7.50
CA ARG A 129 -23.62 0.08 -8.28
C ARG A 129 -24.83 0.01 -7.35
N PRO A 130 -26.03 0.39 -7.80
CA PRO A 130 -27.27 0.16 -7.07
C PRO A 130 -27.46 -1.32 -6.73
N THR A 131 -27.95 -1.61 -5.54
CA THR A 131 -28.27 -2.99 -5.10
C THR A 131 -29.58 -3.46 -5.72
N ASP A 132 -30.52 -2.54 -5.94
CA ASP A 132 -31.78 -2.78 -6.59
C ASP A 132 -31.58 -2.55 -8.09
N GLY A 133 -31.54 -3.63 -8.87
CA GLY A 133 -31.26 -3.62 -10.31
C GLY A 133 -32.26 -2.83 -11.14
N SER A 134 -32.15 -1.51 -11.12
CA SER A 134 -32.74 -0.62 -12.11
C SER A 134 -31.67 -0.32 -13.16
N GLU A 135 -31.65 -1.16 -14.19
CA GLU A 135 -31.08 -0.85 -15.50
C GLU A 135 -31.81 0.32 -16.17
#